data_AF-A0A847AB97-F1
#
_entry.id   AF-A0A847AB97-F1
#
_cell.length_a   1.000
_cell.length_b   1.000
_cell.length_c   1.000
_cell.angle_alpha   90.00
_cell.angle_beta   90.00
_cell.angle_gamma   90.00
#
_symmetry.space_group_name_H-M   'P 1'
#
loop_
_entity.id
_entity.type
_entity.pdbx_description
1 polymer ?
#
loop_
_entity_poly.entity_id
_entity_poly.type
_entity_poly.pdbx_seq_one_letter_code
_entity_poly.pdbx_strand_id
1 'polypeptide(L)'
;GEALTADGLCEMWRDLNAKYHGPSMTLDEGIFIEWARIPHFYSPFYVYKYVTGFAAAAALSSRILQGGEEERERYIRFLSRGSSAYSLDILREAGVDMATADPLAGTIRTFREKTALLRDLLGA
;
A
#
# COMPACT_ATOMS: atom_id res chain seq x y z
N GLY A 1 10.99 27.53 -6.34
CA GLY A 1 10.13 26.91 -5.32
C GLY A 1 9.16 27.95 -4.83
N GLU A 2 7.96 27.54 -4.45
CA GLU A 2 6.91 28.41 -3.90
C GLU A 2 6.82 28.25 -2.38
N ALA A 3 6.18 29.21 -1.70
CA ALA A 3 5.97 29.14 -0.26
C ALA A 3 4.88 28.11 0.09
N LEU A 4 5.11 27.29 1.11
CA LEU A 4 4.12 26.35 1.65
C LEU A 4 3.17 27.08 2.60
N THR A 5 2.15 27.74 2.04
CA THR A 5 1.09 28.39 2.82
C THR A 5 0.02 27.38 3.24
N ALA A 6 -0.76 27.69 4.27
CA ALA A 6 -1.88 26.85 4.68
C ALA A 6 -2.90 26.70 3.54
N ASP A 7 -3.24 27.79 2.85
CA ASP A 7 -4.17 27.77 1.72
C ASP A 7 -3.67 26.87 0.58
N GLY A 8 -2.38 26.96 0.23
CA GLY A 8 -1.79 26.13 -0.83
C GLY A 8 -1.74 24.65 -0.46
N LEU A 9 -1.47 24.32 0.81
CA LEU A 9 -1.53 22.93 1.29
C LEU A 9 -2.96 22.39 1.32
N CYS A 10 -3.94 23.22 1.71
CA CYS A 10 -5.35 22.87 1.67
C CYS A 10 -5.84 22.58 0.25
N GLU A 11 -5.47 23.42 -0.72
CA GLU A 11 -5.79 23.22 -2.14
C GLU A 11 -5.16 21.93 -2.68
N MET A 12 -3.87 21.71 -2.39
CA MET A 12 -3.19 20.48 -2.79
C MET A 12 -3.82 19.23 -2.18
N TRP A 13 -4.24 19.29 -0.91
CA TRP A 13 -4.88 18.16 -0.23
C TRP A 13 -6.27 17.88 -0.76
N ARG A 14 -7.05 18.92 -1.07
CA ARG A 14 -8.34 18.81 -1.77
C ARG A 14 -8.19 18.11 -3.11
N ASP A 15 -7.24 18.54 -3.93
CA ASP A 15 -7.03 17.98 -5.27
C ASP A 15 -6.57 16.52 -5.21
N LEU A 16 -5.72 16.16 -4.24
CA LEU A 16 -5.33 14.78 -4.00
C LEU A 16 -6.54 13.92 -3.59
N ASN A 17 -7.39 14.40 -2.69
CA ASN A 17 -8.60 13.67 -2.30
C ASN A 17 -9.55 13.47 -3.48
N ALA A 18 -9.78 14.52 -4.28
CA ALA A 18 -10.59 14.44 -5.49
C ALA A 18 -10.05 13.38 -6.47
N LYS A 19 -8.73 13.37 -6.68
CA LYS A 19 -8.05 12.43 -7.59
C LYS A 19 -8.17 10.98 -7.11
N TYR A 20 -7.95 10.71 -5.83
CA TYR A 20 -7.89 9.34 -5.31
C TYR A 20 -9.28 8.73 -5.09
N HIS A 21 -10.26 9.52 -4.68
CA HIS A 21 -11.60 9.02 -4.34
C HIS A 21 -12.63 9.16 -5.47
N GLY A 22 -12.39 10.06 -6.43
CA GLY A 22 -13.26 10.23 -7.59
C GLY A 22 -14.60 10.90 -7.27
N PRO A 23 -15.50 11.01 -8.26
CA PRO A 23 -16.70 11.86 -8.19
C PRO A 23 -17.79 11.34 -7.24
N SER A 24 -17.68 10.11 -6.75
CA SER A 24 -18.64 9.53 -5.82
C SER A 24 -18.43 9.97 -4.38
N MET A 25 -17.29 10.59 -4.05
CA MET A 25 -17.02 11.11 -2.71
C MET A 25 -17.36 12.60 -2.61
N THR A 26 -18.09 12.96 -1.56
CA THR A 26 -18.29 14.36 -1.19
C THR A 26 -17.01 14.92 -0.59
N LEU A 27 -16.53 16.05 -1.12
CA LEU A 27 -15.40 16.79 -0.57
C LEU A 27 -15.92 17.94 0.29
N ASP A 28 -16.04 17.72 1.59
CA ASP A 28 -16.41 18.78 2.54
C ASP A 28 -15.20 19.66 2.88
N GLU A 29 -15.44 20.90 3.30
CA GLU A 29 -14.37 21.85 3.62
C GLU A 29 -13.45 21.35 4.75
N GLY A 30 -13.96 20.50 5.64
CA GLY A 30 -13.18 19.89 6.71
C GLY A 30 -12.09 18.95 6.21
N ILE A 31 -12.27 18.31 5.05
CA ILE A 31 -11.23 17.47 4.46
C ILE A 31 -10.04 18.29 3.99
N PHE A 32 -10.21 19.57 3.62
CA PHE A 32 -9.13 20.38 3.06
C PHE A 32 -7.99 20.59 4.05
N ILE A 33 -8.28 20.63 5.36
CA ILE A 33 -7.29 20.81 6.43
C ILE A 33 -6.81 19.49 7.05
N GLU A 34 -7.25 18.33 6.54
CA GLU A 34 -6.90 17.03 7.12
C GLU A 34 -5.39 16.78 7.15
N TRP A 35 -4.63 17.30 6.17
CA TRP A 35 -3.16 17.19 6.16
C TRP A 35 -2.52 17.68 7.47
N ALA A 36 -3.09 18.69 8.12
CA ALA A 36 -2.54 19.31 9.33
C ALA A 36 -2.65 18.43 10.58
N ARG A 37 -3.53 17.41 10.57
CA ARG A 37 -3.75 16.51 11.71
C ARG A 37 -3.10 15.14 11.55
N ILE A 38 -2.37 14.88 10.45
CA ILE A 38 -1.74 13.58 10.19
C ILE A 38 -0.37 13.53 10.89
N PRO A 39 -0.19 12.76 11.99
CA PRO A 39 1.07 12.77 12.74
C PRO A 39 2.26 12.26 11.92
N HIS A 40 2.00 11.35 10.97
CA HIS A 40 3.03 10.77 10.12
C HIS A 40 3.72 11.79 9.19
N PHE A 41 3.13 12.98 8.94
CA PHE A 41 3.78 14.02 8.14
C PHE A 41 4.95 14.69 8.86
N TYR A 42 5.04 14.50 10.18
CA TYR A 42 6.19 14.90 10.99
C TYR A 42 7.27 13.79 11.06
N SER A 43 7.10 12.69 10.32
CA SER A 43 8.10 11.63 10.14
C SER A 43 8.44 11.50 8.65
N PRO A 44 9.64 11.91 8.22
CA PRO A 44 9.97 12.02 6.80
C PRO A 44 9.86 10.66 6.10
N PHE A 45 9.09 10.63 5.01
CA PHE A 45 8.94 9.48 4.12
C PHE A 45 8.57 8.17 4.81
N TYR A 46 7.73 8.20 5.86
CA TYR A 46 7.33 6.98 6.55
C TYR A 46 6.16 6.26 5.87
N VAL A 47 5.13 6.99 5.47
CA VAL A 47 3.81 6.44 5.11
C VAL A 47 3.84 5.47 3.92
N TYR A 48 4.74 5.67 2.94
CA TYR A 48 4.83 4.80 1.77
C TYR A 48 5.12 3.33 2.14
N LYS A 49 5.74 3.10 3.31
CA LYS A 49 6.07 1.77 3.82
C LYS A 49 4.83 0.93 4.12
N TYR A 50 3.69 1.56 4.42
CA TYR A 50 2.44 0.82 4.60
C TYR A 50 1.98 0.15 3.30
N VAL A 51 2.02 0.89 2.18
CA VAL A 51 1.59 0.37 0.88
C VAL A 51 2.56 -0.69 0.37
N THR A 52 3.87 -0.44 0.47
CA THR A 52 4.87 -1.43 0.04
C THR A 52 4.90 -2.66 0.95
N GLY A 53 4.75 -2.49 2.26
CA GLY A 53 4.65 -3.58 3.22
C GLY A 53 3.41 -4.44 3.00
N PHE A 54 2.25 -3.82 2.72
CA PHE A 54 1.03 -4.55 2.38
C PHE A 54 1.19 -5.34 1.07
N ALA A 55 1.79 -4.73 0.03
CA ALA A 55 2.05 -5.40 -1.24
C ALA A 55 2.98 -6.61 -1.07
N ALA A 56 4.05 -6.46 -0.27
CA ALA A 56 4.94 -7.56 0.07
C ALA A 56 4.20 -8.69 0.82
N ALA A 57 3.38 -8.35 1.81
CA ALA A 57 2.60 -9.32 2.58
C ALA A 57 1.59 -10.07 1.70
N ALA A 58 0.90 -9.38 0.80
CA ALA A 58 -0.02 -10.00 -0.16
C ALA A 58 0.71 -10.99 -1.10
N ALA A 59 1.88 -10.61 -1.60
CA ALA A 59 2.70 -11.47 -2.45
C ALA A 59 3.21 -12.72 -1.71
N LEU A 60 3.74 -12.55 -0.49
CA LEU A 60 4.18 -13.66 0.36
C LEU A 60 3.02 -14.60 0.69
N SER A 61 1.86 -14.05 1.07
CA SER A 61 0.66 -14.85 1.38
C SER A 61 0.18 -15.65 0.17
N SER A 62 0.11 -15.04 -1.01
CA SER A 62 -0.27 -15.74 -2.25
C SER A 62 0.66 -16.91 -2.55
N ARG A 63 1.98 -16.73 -2.38
CA ARG A 63 2.98 -17.79 -2.57
C ARG A 63 2.80 -18.94 -1.59
N ILE A 64 2.58 -18.65 -0.31
CA ILE A 64 2.37 -19.68 0.71
C ILE A 64 1.09 -20.48 0.43
N LEU A 65 0.01 -19.82 0.00
CA LEU A 65 -1.27 -20.47 -0.25
C LEU A 65 -1.31 -21.29 -1.55
N GLN A 66 -0.53 -20.92 -2.56
CA GLN A 66 -0.51 -21.57 -3.88
C GLN A 66 0.70 -22.50 -4.09
N GLY A 67 1.74 -22.32 -3.29
CA GLY A 67 2.98 -23.10 -3.35
C GLY A 67 2.94 -24.36 -2.49
N GLY A 68 4.12 -24.89 -2.20
CA GLY A 68 4.32 -26.08 -1.37
C GLY A 68 5.32 -25.83 -0.24
N GLU A 69 6.02 -26.90 0.16
CA GLU A 69 6.99 -26.85 1.27
C GLU A 69 8.09 -25.81 1.02
N GLU A 70 8.53 -25.65 -0.22
CA GLU A 70 9.58 -24.69 -0.57
C GLU A 70 9.18 -23.23 -0.26
N GLU A 71 7.98 -22.79 -0.66
CA GLU A 71 7.48 -21.44 -0.38
C GLU A 71 7.30 -21.22 1.11
N ARG A 72 6.83 -22.24 1.84
CA ARG A 72 6.73 -22.22 3.30
C ARG A 72 8.11 -22.03 3.94
N GLU A 73 9.10 -22.83 3.53
CA GLU A 73 10.47 -22.73 4.06
C GLU A 73 11.11 -21.38 3.76
N ARG A 74 10.90 -20.82 2.55
CA ARG A 74 11.36 -19.48 2.18
C ARG A 74 10.77 -18.41 3.11
N TYR A 75 9.47 -18.51 3.45
CA TYR A 75 8.84 -17.59 4.39
C TYR A 75 9.36 -17.72 5.82
N ILE A 76 9.56 -18.95 6.32
CA ILE A 76 10.16 -19.16 7.65
C ILE A 76 11.59 -18.60 7.71
N ARG A 77 12.36 -18.79 6.63
CA ARG A 77 13.70 -18.20 6.51
C ARG A 77 13.65 -16.67 6.53
N PHE A 78 12.73 -16.06 5.79
CA PHE A 78 12.46 -14.61 5.84
C PHE A 78 12.23 -14.12 7.27
N LEU A 79 11.36 -14.78 8.04
CA LEU A 79 11.09 -14.42 9.44
C LEU A 79 12.33 -14.55 10.33
N SER A 80 13.13 -15.60 10.13
CA SER A 80 14.35 -15.84 10.93
C SER A 80 15.45 -14.80 10.70
N ARG A 81 15.42 -14.06 9.59
CA ARG A 81 16.44 -13.06 9.26
C ARG A 81 16.33 -11.79 10.11
N GLY A 82 15.16 -11.46 10.64
CA GLY A 82 14.96 -10.20 11.36
C GLY A 82 15.50 -8.99 10.57
N SER A 83 16.22 -8.10 11.24
CA SER A 83 16.86 -6.93 10.61
C SER A 83 18.33 -7.17 10.21
N SER A 84 18.70 -8.41 9.85
CA SER A 84 20.11 -8.78 9.61
C SER A 84 20.69 -8.27 8.28
N ALA A 85 19.85 -7.78 7.37
CA ALA A 85 20.24 -7.28 6.04
C ALA A 85 19.21 -6.26 5.53
N TYR A 86 19.45 -5.67 4.36
CA TYR A 86 18.50 -4.75 3.75
C TYR A 86 17.17 -5.42 3.44
N SER A 87 16.06 -4.74 3.74
CA SER A 87 14.71 -5.28 3.59
C SER A 87 14.41 -5.76 2.17
N LEU A 88 14.91 -5.06 1.14
CA LEU A 88 14.75 -5.45 -0.26
C LEU A 88 15.44 -6.79 -0.57
N ASP A 89 16.62 -7.03 0.01
CA ASP A 89 17.38 -8.27 -0.24
C ASP A 89 16.70 -9.45 0.47
N ILE A 90 16.27 -9.27 1.73
CA ILE A 90 15.55 -10.30 2.48
C ILE A 90 14.21 -10.65 1.79
N LEU A 91 13.49 -9.67 1.24
CA LEU A 91 12.27 -9.92 0.47
C LEU A 91 12.55 -10.65 -0.85
N ARG A 92 13.63 -10.33 -1.56
CA ARG A 92 14.04 -11.07 -2.76
C ARG A 92 14.40 -12.52 -2.46
N GLU A 93 15.11 -12.77 -1.36
CA GLU A 93 15.39 -14.14 -0.87
C GLU A 93 14.07 -14.91 -0.60
N ALA A 94 13.03 -14.22 -0.13
CA ALA A 94 11.69 -14.76 0.08
C ALA A 94 10.85 -14.91 -1.21
N GLY A 95 11.40 -14.52 -2.38
CA GLY A 95 10.73 -14.59 -3.67
C GLY A 95 9.89 -13.36 -4.02
N VAL A 96 10.06 -12.23 -3.34
CA VAL A 96 9.33 -10.98 -3.60
C VAL A 96 10.30 -9.86 -3.97
N ASP A 97 10.36 -9.49 -5.25
CA ASP A 97 11.16 -8.35 -5.68
C ASP A 97 10.35 -7.05 -5.64
N MET A 98 10.62 -6.22 -4.63
CA MET A 98 9.95 -4.93 -4.45
C MET A 98 10.46 -3.83 -5.39
N ALA A 99 11.45 -4.13 -6.24
CA ALA A 99 11.92 -3.23 -7.29
C ALA A 99 11.10 -3.35 -8.60
N THR A 100 10.21 -4.34 -8.69
CA THR A 100 9.28 -4.48 -9.82
C THR A 100 7.87 -4.01 -9.45
N ALA A 101 7.02 -3.81 -10.46
CA ALA A 101 5.61 -3.48 -10.24
C ALA A 101 4.78 -4.69 -9.75
N ASP A 102 5.33 -5.91 -9.82
CA ASP A 102 4.56 -7.15 -9.65
C ASP A 102 3.87 -7.27 -8.29
N PRO A 103 4.51 -6.95 -7.14
CA PRO A 103 3.84 -7.06 -5.84
C PRO A 103 2.61 -6.15 -5.76
N LEU A 104 2.73 -4.90 -6.21
CA LEU A 104 1.62 -3.95 -6.20
C LEU A 104 0.54 -4.33 -7.21
N ALA A 105 0.92 -4.71 -8.43
CA ALA A 105 -0.02 -5.17 -9.46
C ALA A 105 -0.80 -6.41 -9.02
N GLY A 106 -0.13 -7.35 -8.33
CA GLY A 106 -0.76 -8.49 -7.68
C GLY A 106 -1.81 -8.08 -6.64
N THR A 107 -1.46 -7.15 -5.74
CA THR A 107 -2.40 -6.60 -4.75
C THR A 107 -3.63 -5.96 -5.39
N ILE A 108 -3.45 -5.13 -6.43
CA ILE A 108 -4.57 -4.47 -7.13
C ILE A 108 -5.47 -5.49 -7.83
N ARG A 109 -4.89 -6.57 -8.37
CA ARG A 109 -5.65 -7.67 -8.97
C ARG A 109 -6.53 -8.37 -7.93
N THR A 110 -5.96 -8.73 -6.77
CA THR A 110 -6.73 -9.32 -5.67
C THR A 110 -7.85 -8.39 -5.20
N PHE A 111 -7.58 -7.08 -5.07
CA PHE A 111 -8.61 -6.11 -4.72
C PHE A 111 -9.76 -6.10 -5.76
N ARG A 112 -9.44 -6.12 -7.05
CA ARG A 112 -10.42 -6.20 -8.13
C ARG A 112 -11.26 -7.49 -8.06
N GLU A 113 -10.63 -8.63 -7.85
CA GLU A 113 -11.32 -9.92 -7.74
C GLU A 113 -12.28 -9.96 -6.55
N LYS A 114 -11.83 -9.47 -5.37
CA LYS A 114 -12.67 -9.46 -4.17
C LYS A 114 -13.81 -8.46 -4.26
N THR A 115 -13.60 -7.30 -4.89
CA THR A 115 -14.68 -6.34 -5.12
C THR A 115 -15.69 -6.79 -6.18
N ALA A 116 -15.24 -7.52 -7.21
CA ALA A 116 -16.14 -8.17 -8.17
C ALA A 116 -17.00 -9.25 -7.48
N LEU A 117 -16.37 -10.13 -6.68
CA LEU A 117 -17.09 -11.14 -5.89
C LEU A 117 -18.13 -10.50 -4.95
N LEU A 118 -17.76 -9.41 -4.27
CA LEU A 118 -18.70 -8.68 -3.41
C LEU A 118 -19.89 -8.15 -4.21
N ARG A 119 -19.66 -7.61 -5.41
CA ARG A 119 -20.74 -7.12 -6.29
C ARG A 119 -21.71 -8.24 -6.67
N ASP A 120 -21.17 -9.38 -7.10
CA ASP A 120 -21.98 -10.54 -7.49
C ASP A 120 -22.85 -11.04 -6.32
N LEU A 121 -22.27 -11.09 -5.11
CA LEU A 121 -23.00 -11.49 -3.89
C LEU A 121 -24.10 -10.51 -3.49
N LEU A 122 -23.98 -9.24 -3.88
CA LEU A 122 -24.99 -8.21 -3.65
C LEU A 122 -26.04 -8.13 -4.77
N GLY A 123 -25.89 -8.93 -5.83
CA GLY A 123 -26.81 -8.94 -6.98
C GLY A 123 -26.78 -7.65 -7.81
N ALA A 124 -25.63 -6.96 -7.82
CA ALA A 124 -25.41 -5.70 -8.53
C ALA A 124 -24.59 -5.86 -9.82
#